data_AF-A0A371BEF5-F1
#
_entry.id   AF-A0A371BEF5-F1
#
_cell.length_a   1.000
_cell.length_b   1.000
_cell.length_c   1.000
_cell.angle_alpha   90.00
_cell.angle_beta   90.00
_cell.angle_gamma   90.00
#
_symmetry.space_group_name_H-M   'P 1'
#
loop_
_entity.id
_entity.type
_entity.pdbx_description
1 polymer ?
#
loop_
_entity_poly.entity_id
_entity_poly.type
_entity_poly.pdbx_seq_one_letter_code
_entity_poly.pdbx_strand_id
1 'polypeptide(L)'
;MSIVKFPIKGEAVARKRLSPEASRLAALEAARDILVEAGPQAVTLKAVAARIGRTHANLLHHFGSASGLQRELAAYHAESICIDIGEQIHRFRGGDIGPRDLVDMIFDHFDKAGAGALAAWMLLSGNEDALNPVVEAIHRLVDEVGEGGHEDGNLHKLTMELVLLALGDSLLGGPLSMSLGLDRGAGRDIAAERLAQSFAAWQALQNQ
;
A
#
# COMPACT_ATOMS: atom_id res chain seq x y z
N MET A 1 -55.21 20.29 33.97
CA MET A 1 -54.75 20.57 32.58
C MET A 1 -53.39 21.26 32.68
N SER A 2 -52.27 20.83 32.11
CA SER A 2 -51.82 19.59 31.48
C SER A 2 -50.29 19.63 31.61
N ILE A 3 -49.65 18.56 32.08
CA ILE A 3 -48.20 18.48 32.23
C ILE A 3 -47.59 18.29 30.83
N VAL A 4 -46.82 19.26 30.35
CA VAL A 4 -46.12 19.15 29.07
C VAL A 4 -44.92 18.22 29.25
N LYS A 5 -45.02 17.04 28.64
CA LYS A 5 -44.03 15.96 28.70
C LYS A 5 -42.93 16.24 27.67
N PHE A 6 -41.69 16.37 28.11
CA PHE A 6 -40.51 16.39 27.23
C PHE A 6 -40.31 15.01 26.59
N PRO A 7 -40.08 14.90 25.27
CA PRO A 7 -39.61 13.65 24.69
C PRO A 7 -38.09 13.56 24.87
N ILE A 8 -37.66 12.72 25.82
CA ILE A 8 -36.33 12.09 25.75
C ILE A 8 -36.51 10.80 24.97
N LYS A 9 -35.96 10.75 23.75
CA LYS A 9 -35.61 9.48 23.12
C LYS A 9 -34.41 9.70 22.23
N GLY A 10 -33.25 9.26 22.71
CA GLY A 10 -32.10 9.01 21.86
C GLY A 10 -32.52 8.01 20.80
N GLU A 11 -32.51 8.47 19.54
CA GLU A 11 -32.44 7.57 18.41
C GLU A 11 -31.10 6.86 18.49
N ALA A 12 -31.11 5.67 19.07
CA ALA A 12 -30.07 4.70 18.79
C ALA A 12 -30.16 4.42 17.29
N VAL A 13 -29.36 5.13 16.50
CA VAL A 13 -29.07 4.79 15.11
C VAL A 13 -28.83 3.29 15.10
N ALA A 14 -29.73 2.54 14.48
CA ALA A 14 -29.65 1.09 14.42
C ALA A 14 -28.30 0.75 13.81
N ARG A 15 -27.35 0.35 14.66
CA ARG A 15 -25.95 0.10 14.29
C ARG A 15 -26.00 -1.06 13.32
N LYS A 16 -25.97 -0.76 12.01
CA LYS A 16 -26.14 -1.73 10.94
C LYS A 16 -25.21 -2.91 11.24
N ARG A 17 -25.79 -4.10 11.39
CA ARG A 17 -25.02 -5.34 11.55
C ARG A 17 -24.29 -5.54 10.23
N LEU A 18 -23.00 -5.20 10.21
CA LEU A 18 -22.10 -5.54 9.11
C LEU A 18 -21.90 -7.05 9.13
N SER A 19 -21.71 -7.65 7.96
CA SER A 19 -21.24 -9.03 7.89
C SER A 19 -19.81 -9.12 8.49
N PRO A 20 -19.36 -10.32 8.88
CA PRO A 20 -17.98 -10.53 9.34
C PRO A 20 -16.95 -9.98 8.35
N GLU A 21 -17.16 -10.17 7.04
CA GLU A 21 -16.28 -9.71 5.97
C GLU A 21 -16.27 -8.19 5.87
N ALA A 22 -17.45 -7.55 5.88
CA ALA A 22 -17.55 -6.10 5.83
C ALA A 22 -16.95 -5.43 7.09
N SER A 23 -17.04 -6.09 8.24
CA SER A 23 -16.38 -5.61 9.46
C SER A 23 -14.86 -5.77 9.40
N ARG A 24 -14.37 -6.84 8.78
CA ARG A 24 -12.93 -7.08 8.57
C ARG A 24 -12.34 -6.05 7.60
N LEU A 25 -13.00 -5.80 6.47
CA LEU A 25 -12.58 -4.78 5.51
C LEU A 25 -12.53 -3.38 6.14
N ALA A 26 -13.59 -2.98 6.85
CA ALA A 26 -13.62 -1.69 7.54
C ALA A 26 -12.49 -1.55 8.58
N ALA A 27 -12.10 -2.66 9.24
CA ALA A 27 -10.97 -2.66 10.16
C ALA A 27 -9.62 -2.48 9.45
N LEU A 28 -9.43 -3.08 8.27
CA LEU A 28 -8.23 -2.93 7.45
C LEU A 28 -8.10 -1.51 6.88
N GLU A 29 -9.20 -0.93 6.38
CA GLU A 29 -9.24 0.47 5.94
C GLU A 29 -8.89 1.42 7.10
N ALA A 30 -9.52 1.24 8.26
CA ALA A 30 -9.20 2.01 9.46
C ALA A 30 -7.74 1.84 9.91
N ALA A 31 -7.18 0.64 9.79
CA ALA A 31 -5.78 0.37 10.11
C ALA A 31 -4.82 1.06 9.13
N ARG A 32 -5.15 1.11 7.84
CA ARG A 32 -4.41 1.88 6.82
C ARG A 32 -4.43 3.37 7.13
N ASP A 33 -5.59 3.92 7.50
CA ASP A 33 -5.68 5.34 7.83
C ASP A 33 -4.85 5.68 9.08
N ILE A 34 -4.88 4.82 10.11
CA ILE A 34 -4.00 4.96 11.30
C ILE A 34 -2.52 4.91 10.89
N LEU A 35 -2.14 3.99 10.01
CA LEU A 35 -0.77 3.84 9.53
C LEU A 35 -0.27 5.14 8.89
N VAL A 36 -1.06 5.74 8.01
CA VAL A 36 -0.70 6.99 7.32
C VAL A 36 -0.64 8.17 8.30
N GLU A 37 -1.60 8.27 9.23
CA GLU A 37 -1.69 9.41 10.16
C GLU A 37 -0.64 9.37 11.29
N ALA A 38 -0.33 8.19 11.81
CA ALA A 38 0.39 8.04 13.08
C ALA A 38 1.49 6.96 13.05
N GLY A 39 1.70 6.31 11.90
CA GLY A 39 2.72 5.30 11.71
C GLY A 39 2.36 3.90 12.21
N PRO A 40 3.21 2.90 11.92
CA PRO A 40 2.89 1.48 12.11
C PRO A 40 2.71 1.08 13.58
N GLN A 41 3.39 1.76 14.52
CA GLN A 41 3.24 1.50 15.96
C GLN A 41 1.85 1.89 16.49
N ALA A 42 1.16 2.83 15.84
CA ALA A 42 -0.18 3.26 16.22
C ALA A 42 -1.26 2.24 15.80
N VAL A 43 -0.94 1.35 14.85
CA VAL A 43 -1.84 0.31 14.32
C VAL A 43 -2.03 -0.78 15.37
N THR A 44 -2.92 -0.52 16.32
CA THR A 44 -3.27 -1.45 17.40
C THR A 44 -4.73 -1.88 17.29
N LEU A 45 -5.05 -3.07 17.78
CA LEU A 45 -6.44 -3.55 17.86
C LEU A 45 -7.35 -2.57 18.60
N LYS A 46 -6.84 -1.88 19.63
CA LYS A 46 -7.59 -0.88 20.40
C LYS A 46 -7.88 0.37 19.56
N ALA A 47 -6.88 0.90 18.85
CA ALA A 47 -7.04 2.08 18.01
C ALA A 47 -8.00 1.82 16.84
N VAL A 48 -7.85 0.68 16.16
CA VAL A 48 -8.74 0.27 15.07
C VAL A 48 -10.16 0.07 15.58
N ALA A 49 -10.35 -0.67 16.67
CA ALA A 49 -11.67 -0.89 17.25
C ALA A 49 -12.39 0.42 17.58
N ALA A 50 -11.67 1.38 18.17
CA ALA A 50 -12.20 2.71 18.46
C ALA A 50 -12.62 3.46 17.18
N ARG A 51 -11.78 3.44 16.12
CA ARG A 51 -12.05 4.10 14.84
C ARG A 51 -13.35 3.61 14.20
N ILE A 52 -13.60 2.29 14.20
CA ILE A 52 -14.78 1.69 13.54
C ILE A 52 -15.97 1.48 14.48
N GLY A 53 -15.91 1.99 15.72
CA GLY A 53 -16.98 1.85 16.71
C GLY A 53 -17.26 0.40 17.12
N ARG A 54 -16.23 -0.45 17.14
CA ARG A 54 -16.28 -1.86 17.58
C ARG A 54 -15.51 -2.05 18.89
N THR A 55 -15.66 -3.22 19.50
CA THR A 55 -14.97 -3.55 20.75
C THR A 55 -13.61 -4.16 20.47
N HIS A 56 -12.66 -3.99 21.39
CA HIS A 56 -11.37 -4.66 21.29
C HIS A 56 -11.50 -6.19 21.17
N ALA A 57 -12.44 -6.80 21.90
CA ALA A 57 -12.73 -8.23 21.83
C ALA A 57 -13.22 -8.68 20.44
N ASN A 58 -14.00 -7.83 19.74
CA ASN A 58 -14.42 -8.13 18.37
C ASN A 58 -13.23 -8.17 17.40
N LEU A 59 -12.32 -7.19 17.49
CA LEU A 59 -11.12 -7.17 16.66
C LEU A 59 -10.16 -8.32 17.02
N LEU A 60 -10.01 -8.63 18.31
CA LEU A 60 -9.19 -9.76 18.77
C LEU A 60 -9.70 -11.09 18.20
N HIS A 61 -11.02 -11.28 18.12
CA HIS A 61 -11.61 -12.47 17.51
C HIS A 61 -11.31 -12.57 16.00
N HIS A 62 -11.26 -11.44 15.29
CA HIS A 62 -11.01 -11.44 13.85
C HIS A 62 -9.53 -11.61 13.49
N PHE A 63 -8.65 -10.93 14.22
CA PHE A 63 -7.23 -10.81 13.85
C PHE A 63 -6.28 -11.57 14.78
N GLY A 64 -6.78 -12.06 15.92
CA GLY A 64 -6.02 -12.81 16.92
C GLY A 64 -5.04 -11.97 17.75
N SER A 65 -4.30 -11.05 17.11
CA SER A 65 -3.30 -10.19 17.75
C SER A 65 -3.06 -8.91 16.95
N ALA A 66 -2.28 -7.98 17.49
CA ALA A 66 -1.84 -6.80 16.74
C ALA A 66 -0.94 -7.18 15.55
N SER A 67 -0.04 -8.16 15.73
CA SER A 67 0.79 -8.70 14.65
C SER A 67 -0.05 -9.37 13.55
N GLY A 68 -1.11 -10.08 13.93
CA GLY A 68 -2.08 -10.67 12.99
C GLY A 68 -2.80 -9.59 12.18
N LEU A 69 -3.30 -8.54 12.83
CA LEU A 69 -3.89 -7.38 12.15
C LEU A 69 -2.90 -6.73 11.18
N GLN A 70 -1.64 -6.55 11.58
CA GLN A 70 -0.64 -5.91 10.74
C GLN A 70 -0.28 -6.75 9.53
N ARG A 71 -0.16 -8.07 9.68
CA ARG A 71 0.04 -9.02 8.57
C ARG A 71 -1.10 -8.94 7.57
N GLU A 72 -2.34 -8.95 8.04
CA GLU A 72 -3.50 -8.79 7.16
C GLU A 72 -3.56 -7.42 6.50
N LEU A 73 -3.18 -6.36 7.23
CA LEU A 73 -3.04 -5.02 6.66
C LEU A 73 -1.99 -4.97 5.56
N ALA A 74 -0.83 -5.59 5.75
CA ALA A 74 0.21 -5.65 4.73
C ALA A 74 -0.26 -6.39 3.48
N ALA A 75 -0.93 -7.54 3.65
CA ALA A 75 -1.51 -8.29 2.54
C ALA A 75 -2.56 -7.47 1.77
N TYR A 76 -3.52 -6.88 2.49
CA TYR A 76 -4.56 -6.04 1.91
C TYR A 76 -3.98 -4.84 1.15
N HIS A 77 -2.98 -4.19 1.74
CA HIS A 77 -2.37 -3.02 1.15
C HIS A 77 -1.55 -3.37 -0.09
N ALA A 78 -0.78 -4.46 -0.04
CA ALA A 78 -0.02 -4.95 -1.20
C ALA A 78 -0.92 -5.37 -2.36
N GLU A 79 -2.04 -6.04 -2.08
CA GLU A 79 -3.01 -6.42 -3.10
C GLU A 79 -3.63 -5.19 -3.77
N SER A 80 -4.08 -4.20 -2.99
CA SER A 80 -4.58 -2.93 -3.52
C SER A 80 -3.54 -2.21 -4.38
N ILE A 81 -2.29 -2.13 -3.92
CA ILE A 81 -1.20 -1.48 -4.65
C ILE A 81 -0.91 -2.22 -5.97
N CYS A 82 -0.88 -3.55 -5.95
CA CYS A 82 -0.59 -4.33 -7.16
C CYS A 82 -1.69 -4.20 -8.21
N ILE A 83 -2.96 -4.17 -7.79
CA ILE A 83 -4.10 -3.90 -8.68
C ILE A 83 -3.92 -2.51 -9.33
N ASP A 84 -3.71 -1.48 -8.51
CA ASP A 84 -3.54 -0.11 -8.99
C ASP A 84 -2.37 0.00 -9.96
N ILE A 85 -1.21 -0.60 -9.65
CA ILE A 85 -0.04 -0.60 -10.54
C ILE A 85 -0.30 -1.36 -11.83
N GLY A 86 -0.97 -2.52 -11.78
CA GLY A 86 -1.30 -3.34 -12.95
C GLY A 86 -2.13 -2.58 -13.97
N GLU A 87 -3.19 -1.89 -13.52
CA GLU A 87 -4.02 -1.03 -14.37
C GLU A 87 -3.19 0.05 -15.07
N GLN A 88 -2.16 0.55 -14.41
CA GLN A 88 -1.39 1.70 -14.86
C GLN A 88 -0.25 1.27 -15.79
N ILE A 89 0.30 0.07 -15.61
CA ILE A 89 1.17 -0.56 -16.58
C ILE A 89 0.44 -0.74 -17.92
N HIS A 90 -0.84 -1.12 -17.92
CA HIS A 90 -1.63 -1.20 -19.15
C HIS A 90 -1.74 0.16 -19.86
N ARG A 91 -2.04 1.23 -19.11
CA ARG A 91 -2.09 2.61 -19.63
C ARG A 91 -0.72 3.08 -20.16
N PHE A 92 0.36 2.74 -19.45
CA PHE A 92 1.74 3.05 -19.86
C PHE A 92 2.11 2.37 -21.17
N ARG A 93 1.81 1.06 -21.31
CA ARG A 93 2.02 0.31 -22.56
C ARG A 93 1.17 0.85 -23.72
N GLY A 94 -0.02 1.36 -23.43
CA GLY A 94 -0.89 2.04 -24.39
C GLY A 94 -0.43 3.44 -24.79
N GLY A 95 0.55 4.02 -24.08
CA GLY A 95 1.06 5.37 -24.31
C GLY A 95 0.20 6.48 -23.68
N ASP A 96 -0.76 6.15 -22.82
CA ASP A 96 -1.64 7.12 -22.14
C ASP A 96 -0.92 7.89 -21.02
N ILE A 97 0.11 7.29 -20.45
CA ILE A 97 0.94 7.87 -19.38
C ILE A 97 2.42 7.65 -19.68
N GLY A 98 3.28 8.55 -19.16
CA GLY A 98 4.72 8.45 -19.32
C GLY A 98 5.42 7.65 -18.20
N PRO A 99 6.74 7.39 -18.35
CA PRO A 99 7.51 6.70 -17.32
C PRO A 99 7.48 7.40 -15.96
N ARG A 100 7.49 8.74 -15.97
CA ARG A 100 7.43 9.53 -14.74
C ARG A 100 6.11 9.36 -14.01
N ASP A 101 4.99 9.35 -14.72
CA ASP A 101 3.67 9.19 -14.11
C ASP A 101 3.54 7.83 -13.39
N LEU A 102 4.03 6.76 -14.03
CA LEU A 102 4.03 5.43 -13.43
C LEU A 102 4.94 5.36 -12.19
N VAL A 103 6.14 5.93 -12.28
CA VAL A 103 7.07 6.00 -11.15
C VAL A 103 6.50 6.82 -10.00
N ASP A 104 5.86 7.95 -10.28
CA ASP A 104 5.35 8.82 -9.24
C ASP A 104 4.27 8.14 -8.39
N MET A 105 3.42 7.36 -9.05
CA MET A 105 2.41 6.52 -8.41
C MET A 105 3.03 5.39 -7.58
N ILE A 106 3.99 4.64 -8.14
CA ILE A 106 4.68 3.58 -7.39
C ILE A 106 5.28 4.20 -6.12
N PHE A 107 6.00 5.30 -6.24
CA PHE A 107 6.63 5.97 -5.09
C PHE A 107 5.60 6.50 -4.10
N ASP A 108 4.45 6.99 -4.55
CA ASP A 108 3.37 7.45 -3.67
C ASP A 108 2.77 6.32 -2.82
N HIS A 109 2.72 5.08 -3.33
CA HIS A 109 2.29 3.93 -2.52
C HIS A 109 3.29 3.61 -1.40
N PHE A 110 4.59 3.75 -1.64
CA PHE A 110 5.61 3.52 -0.60
C PHE A 110 5.67 4.68 0.42
N ASP A 111 5.60 5.92 -0.06
CA ASP A 111 5.72 7.14 0.75
C ASP A 111 4.38 7.49 1.41
N LYS A 112 3.41 8.00 0.64
CA LYS A 112 2.16 8.59 1.15
C LYS A 112 1.19 7.57 1.71
N ALA A 113 1.10 6.39 1.10
CA ALA A 113 0.22 5.33 1.61
C ALA A 113 0.84 4.57 2.80
N GLY A 114 2.14 4.79 3.10
CA GLY A 114 2.81 4.24 4.27
C GLY A 114 3.29 2.79 4.13
N ALA A 115 3.29 2.23 2.91
CA ALA A 115 3.77 0.86 2.70
C ALA A 115 5.25 0.70 3.06
N GLY A 116 6.09 1.71 2.78
CA GLY A 116 7.51 1.68 3.14
C GLY A 116 7.73 1.69 4.66
N ALA A 117 7.02 2.56 5.37
CA ALA A 117 7.07 2.62 6.84
C ALA A 117 6.57 1.32 7.49
N LEU A 118 5.49 0.72 6.96
CA LEU A 118 4.98 -0.56 7.44
C LEU A 118 6.01 -1.68 7.24
N ALA A 119 6.59 -1.80 6.05
CA ALA A 119 7.57 -2.82 5.72
C ALA A 119 8.82 -2.72 6.61
N ALA A 120 9.40 -1.51 6.73
CA ALA A 120 10.56 -1.27 7.59
C ALA A 120 10.27 -1.65 9.05
N TRP A 121 9.10 -1.28 9.55
CA TRP A 121 8.71 -1.60 10.93
C TRP A 121 8.49 -3.10 11.15
N MET A 122 7.87 -3.80 10.20
CA MET A 122 7.70 -5.26 10.27
C MET A 122 9.04 -5.99 10.35
N LEU A 123 10.02 -5.60 9.54
CA LEU A 123 11.37 -6.15 9.58
C LEU A 123 12.04 -5.88 10.93
N LEU A 124 12.02 -4.62 11.41
CA LEU A 124 12.66 -4.24 12.68
C LEU A 124 12.01 -4.89 13.91
N SER A 125 10.71 -5.22 13.83
CA SER A 125 9.97 -5.88 14.91
C SER A 125 10.11 -7.41 14.93
N GLY A 126 10.86 -7.98 13.98
CA GLY A 126 11.04 -9.43 13.84
C GLY A 126 9.81 -10.16 13.30
N ASN A 127 8.88 -9.44 12.67
CA ASN A 127 7.67 -9.98 12.04
C ASN A 127 7.87 -10.14 10.52
N GLU A 128 9.04 -10.65 10.11
CA GLU A 128 9.45 -10.71 8.70
C GLU A 128 8.48 -11.54 7.85
N ASP A 129 7.98 -12.66 8.41
CA ASP A 129 6.99 -13.52 7.76
C ASP A 129 5.72 -12.76 7.36
N ALA A 130 5.41 -11.61 8.00
CA ALA A 130 4.23 -10.81 7.65
C ALA A 130 4.35 -10.13 6.28
N LEU A 131 5.55 -10.10 5.69
CA LEU A 131 5.79 -9.60 4.35
C LEU A 131 5.62 -10.67 3.26
N ASN A 132 5.51 -11.96 3.61
CA ASN A 132 5.34 -13.02 2.61
C ASN A 132 4.16 -12.74 1.65
N PRO A 133 2.96 -12.33 2.12
CA PRO A 133 1.86 -11.98 1.23
C PRO A 133 2.15 -10.80 0.29
N VAL A 134 3.02 -9.88 0.71
CA VAL A 134 3.46 -8.73 -0.11
C VAL A 134 4.35 -9.23 -1.25
N VAL A 135 5.31 -10.09 -0.95
CA VAL A 135 6.19 -10.71 -1.95
C VAL A 135 5.38 -11.53 -2.95
N GLU A 136 4.42 -12.31 -2.46
CA GLU A 136 3.51 -13.09 -3.32
C GLU A 136 2.65 -12.19 -4.23
N ALA A 137 2.16 -11.05 -3.74
CA ALA A 137 1.40 -10.10 -4.55
C ALA A 137 2.25 -9.48 -5.66
N ILE A 138 3.49 -9.09 -5.36
CA ILE A 138 4.43 -8.57 -6.34
C ILE A 138 4.78 -9.63 -7.39
N HIS A 139 5.02 -10.89 -6.98
CA HIS A 139 5.27 -11.97 -7.93
C HIS A 139 4.08 -12.18 -8.88
N ARG A 140 2.85 -12.23 -8.37
CA ARG A 140 1.65 -12.34 -9.22
C ARG A 140 1.55 -11.19 -10.22
N LEU A 141 1.80 -9.96 -9.78
CA LEU A 141 1.78 -8.80 -10.67
C LEU A 141 2.86 -8.91 -11.76
N VAL A 142 4.07 -9.33 -11.40
CA VAL A 142 5.16 -9.51 -12.38
C VAL A 142 4.81 -10.58 -13.41
N ASP A 143 4.23 -11.70 -12.96
CA ASP A 143 3.77 -12.78 -13.85
C ASP A 143 2.68 -12.27 -14.81
N GLU A 144 1.65 -11.61 -14.28
CA GLU A 144 0.54 -11.02 -15.07
C GLU A 144 1.05 -9.99 -16.11
N VAL A 145 2.05 -9.19 -15.73
CA VAL A 145 2.67 -8.20 -16.63
C VAL A 145 3.58 -8.87 -17.66
N GLY A 146 4.19 -10.00 -17.31
CA GLY A 146 5.09 -10.80 -18.15
C GLY A 146 4.37 -11.57 -19.27
N GLU A 147 3.11 -11.93 -19.08
CA GLU A 147 2.22 -12.59 -20.06
C GLU A 147 1.95 -11.68 -21.28
N GLY A 148 2.94 -11.59 -22.19
CA GLY A 148 2.88 -10.73 -23.38
C GLY A 148 4.19 -10.59 -24.16
N GLY A 149 5.23 -11.37 -23.84
CA GLY A 149 6.51 -11.38 -24.58
C GLY A 149 7.70 -10.73 -23.85
N HIS A 150 7.61 -10.52 -22.55
CA HIS A 150 8.76 -10.18 -21.71
C HIS A 150 9.27 -11.45 -21.02
N GLU A 151 10.15 -12.22 -21.66
CA GLU A 151 10.82 -13.34 -20.98
C GLU A 151 11.67 -12.84 -19.80
N ASP A 152 11.05 -12.92 -18.62
CA ASP A 152 11.49 -13.28 -17.26
C ASP A 152 12.79 -12.73 -16.65
N GLY A 153 13.82 -12.32 -17.38
CA GLY A 153 15.07 -11.85 -16.77
C GLY A 153 15.06 -10.36 -16.41
N ASN A 154 14.60 -9.54 -17.34
CA ASN A 154 14.76 -8.08 -17.25
C ASN A 154 13.62 -7.39 -16.50
N LEU A 155 12.39 -7.90 -16.60
CA LEU A 155 11.23 -7.37 -15.87
C LEU A 155 11.42 -7.58 -14.37
N HIS A 156 11.81 -8.78 -13.94
CA HIS A 156 12.12 -9.08 -12.53
C HIS A 156 13.18 -8.13 -11.95
N LYS A 157 14.28 -7.89 -12.68
CA LYS A 157 15.34 -6.97 -12.26
C LYS A 157 14.87 -5.53 -12.18
N LEU A 158 14.09 -5.07 -13.17
CA LEU A 158 13.53 -3.73 -13.18
C LEU A 158 12.55 -3.53 -12.02
N THR A 159 11.64 -4.49 -11.80
CA THR A 159 10.70 -4.46 -10.68
C THR A 159 11.45 -4.40 -9.35
N MET A 160 12.47 -5.26 -9.18
CA MET A 160 13.31 -5.24 -7.98
C MET A 160 14.01 -3.89 -7.80
N GLU A 161 14.59 -3.32 -8.86
CA GLU A 161 15.24 -2.00 -8.82
C GLU A 161 14.25 -0.90 -8.41
N LEU A 162 13.08 -0.83 -9.04
CA LEU A 162 12.06 0.18 -8.76
C LEU A 162 11.49 0.05 -7.35
N VAL A 163 11.23 -1.17 -6.88
CA VAL A 163 10.73 -1.43 -5.51
C VAL A 163 11.78 -1.02 -4.48
N LEU A 164 13.05 -1.37 -4.68
CA LEU A 164 14.12 -0.97 -3.78
C LEU A 164 14.34 0.54 -3.76
N LEU A 165 14.27 1.20 -4.92
CA LEU A 165 14.36 2.65 -5.03
C LEU A 165 13.19 3.34 -4.31
N ALA A 166 11.96 2.89 -4.54
CA ALA A 166 10.77 3.46 -3.90
C ALA A 166 10.78 3.26 -2.38
N LEU A 167 11.16 2.07 -1.91
CA LEU A 167 11.33 1.78 -0.48
C LEU A 167 12.42 2.67 0.12
N GLY A 168 13.60 2.74 -0.49
CA GLY A 168 14.69 3.59 -0.03
C GLY A 168 14.33 5.07 -0.01
N ASP A 169 13.64 5.55 -1.04
CA ASP A 169 13.17 6.94 -1.13
C ASP A 169 12.14 7.27 -0.05
N SER A 170 11.21 6.36 0.24
CA SER A 170 10.21 6.57 1.30
C SER A 170 10.81 6.68 2.71
N LEU A 171 11.96 6.04 2.95
CA LEU A 171 12.60 6.00 4.26
C LEU A 171 13.68 7.07 4.42
N LEU A 172 14.48 7.30 3.38
CA LEU A 172 15.69 8.12 3.43
C LEU A 172 15.79 9.16 2.31
N GLY A 173 14.86 9.19 1.34
CA GLY A 173 14.92 10.07 0.18
C GLY A 173 14.95 11.56 0.54
N GLY A 174 14.14 11.98 1.52
CA GLY A 174 14.15 13.37 2.02
C GLY A 174 15.50 13.81 2.60
N PRO A 175 16.02 13.14 3.64
CA PRO A 175 17.33 13.47 4.20
C PRO A 175 18.49 13.33 3.20
N LEU A 176 18.48 12.30 2.34
CA LEU A 176 19.54 12.07 1.36
C LEU A 176 19.56 13.13 0.27
N SER A 177 18.40 13.47 -0.32
CA SER A 177 18.31 14.54 -1.32
C SER A 177 18.82 15.87 -0.77
N MET A 178 18.39 16.23 0.44
CA MET A 178 18.88 17.43 1.13
C MET A 178 20.39 17.42 1.35
N SER A 179 20.95 16.31 1.86
CA SER A 179 22.39 16.15 2.12
C SER A 179 23.23 16.27 0.85
N LEU A 180 22.70 15.77 -0.27
CA LEU A 180 23.37 15.77 -1.58
C LEU A 180 23.11 17.07 -2.38
N GLY A 181 22.32 18.00 -1.87
CA GLY A 181 21.96 19.23 -2.58
C GLY A 181 21.06 19.00 -3.81
N LEU A 182 20.25 17.94 -3.77
CA LEU A 182 19.31 17.56 -4.83
C LEU A 182 17.87 17.93 -4.45
N ASP A 183 17.01 18.07 -5.45
CA ASP A 183 15.58 18.22 -5.24
C ASP A 183 14.97 16.93 -4.66
N ARG A 184 13.87 17.06 -3.89
CA ARG A 184 13.16 15.92 -3.28
C ARG A 184 12.74 14.87 -4.33
N GLY A 185 12.51 15.30 -5.57
CA GLY A 185 12.10 14.45 -6.69
C GLY A 185 13.22 13.61 -7.31
N ALA A 186 14.49 13.80 -6.93
CA ALA A 186 15.62 13.17 -7.62
C ALA A 186 15.55 11.63 -7.65
N GLY A 187 15.05 10.98 -6.59
CA GLY A 187 14.84 9.53 -6.58
C GLY A 187 13.83 9.06 -7.63
N ARG A 188 12.76 9.85 -7.83
CA ARG A 188 11.74 9.61 -8.85
C ARG A 188 12.28 9.87 -10.26
N ASP A 189 13.11 10.89 -10.42
CA ASP A 189 13.78 11.19 -11.70
C ASP A 189 14.66 10.01 -12.14
N ILE A 190 15.51 9.52 -11.23
CA ILE A 190 16.38 8.37 -11.47
C ILE A 190 15.57 7.12 -11.87
N ALA A 191 14.51 6.83 -11.13
CA ALA A 191 13.64 5.69 -11.42
C ALA A 191 12.91 5.84 -12.78
N ALA A 192 12.45 7.04 -13.12
CA ALA A 192 11.77 7.32 -14.38
C ALA A 192 12.72 7.16 -15.58
N GLU A 193 13.97 7.60 -15.46
CA GLU A 193 15.01 7.39 -16.47
C GLU A 193 15.29 5.91 -16.68
N ARG A 194 15.38 5.12 -15.60
CA ARG A 194 15.60 3.67 -15.66
C ARG A 194 14.45 2.95 -16.36
N LEU A 195 13.21 3.28 -16.00
CA LEU A 195 12.03 2.73 -16.63
C LEU A 195 11.97 3.08 -18.12
N ALA A 196 12.25 4.34 -18.48
CA ALA A 196 12.28 4.79 -19.87
C ALA A 196 13.35 4.05 -20.71
N GLN A 197 14.55 3.88 -20.16
CA GLN A 197 15.65 3.15 -20.80
C GLN A 197 15.27 1.68 -21.06
N SER A 198 14.67 1.02 -20.05
CA SER A 198 14.23 -0.37 -20.17
C SER A 198 13.14 -0.53 -21.24
N PHE A 199 12.15 0.38 -21.24
CA PHE A 199 11.07 0.37 -22.21
C PHE A 199 11.55 0.62 -23.65
N ALA A 200 12.44 1.60 -23.85
CA ALA A 200 13.03 1.88 -25.15
C ALA A 200 13.84 0.69 -25.69
N ALA A 201 14.62 0.02 -24.83
CA ALA A 201 15.36 -1.18 -25.21
C ALA A 201 14.44 -2.32 -25.65
N TRP A 202 13.29 -2.49 -25.00
CA TRP A 202 12.28 -3.47 -25.40
C TRP A 202 11.64 -3.15 -26.75
N GLN A 203 11.22 -1.89 -26.98
CA GLN A 203 10.65 -1.47 -28.27
C GLN A 203 11.63 -1.71 -29.43
N ALA A 204 12.93 -1.50 -29.20
CA ALA A 204 13.96 -1.75 -30.20
C ALA A 204 14.12 -3.24 -30.56
N LEU A 205 13.82 -4.17 -29.63
CA LEU A 205 13.85 -5.61 -29.86
C LEU A 205 12.59 -6.11 -30.60
N GLN A 206 11.43 -5.48 -30.41
CA GLN A 206 10.17 -5.86 -31.08
C GLN A 206 10.10 -5.38 -32.54
N ASN A 207 10.86 -4.33 -32.89
CA ASN A 207 10.90 -3.77 -34.24
C ASN A 207 11.99 -4.39 -35.14
N GLN A 208 12.67 -5.44 -34.69
CA GLN A 208 13.66 -6.23 -35.46
C GLN A 208 13.05 -7.56 -35.92
#